data_AF-V7BXJ8-F1
#
_entry.id   AF-V7BXJ8-F1
#
_cell.length_a   1.000
_cell.length_b   1.000
_cell.length_c   1.000
_cell.angle_alpha   90.00
_cell.angle_beta   90.00
_cell.angle_gamma   90.00
#
_symmetry.space_group_name_H-M   'P 1'
#
loop_
_entity.id
_entity.type
_entity.pdbx_description
1 polymer ?
#
loop_
_entity_poly.entity_id
_entity_poly.type
_entity_poly.pdbx_seq_one_letter_code
_entity_poly.pdbx_strand_id
1 'polypeptide(L)'
;MTIIVKESIMVQSAEATPRKVLWNSDLDLLVGNYHTPTVYFYNPNGVSNFFHPNILKEALSKTLVLFYPMVTVTITAWRFIVT
;
A
#
# COMPACT_ATOMS: atom_id res chain seq x y z
N MET A 1 -2.34 25.71 -3.93
CA MET A 1 -3.01 24.42 -4.14
C MET A 1 -3.55 23.94 -2.81
N THR A 2 -4.81 23.54 -2.76
CA THR A 2 -5.45 23.06 -1.53
C THR A 2 -5.77 21.58 -1.71
N ILE A 3 -5.19 20.72 -0.87
CA ILE A 3 -5.39 19.27 -0.90
C ILE A 3 -6.12 18.89 0.39
N ILE A 4 -7.25 18.20 0.27
CA ILE A 4 -8.07 17.77 1.40
C ILE A 4 -8.16 16.25 1.37
N VAL A 5 -7.67 15.59 2.42
CA VAL A 5 -7.77 14.14 2.58
C VAL A 5 -9.23 13.78 2.86
N LYS A 6 -9.84 13.00 1.97
CA LYS A 6 -11.23 12.54 2.13
C LYS A 6 -11.34 11.28 3.00
N GLU A 7 -10.39 10.36 2.86
CA GLU A 7 -10.41 9.06 3.53
C GLU A 7 -8.99 8.53 3.73
N SER A 8 -8.78 7.80 4.83
CA SER A 8 -7.57 7.01 5.08
C SER A 8 -7.98 5.71 5.75
N ILE A 9 -7.52 4.58 5.20
CA ILE A 9 -7.92 3.25 5.66
C ILE A 9 -6.72 2.29 5.64
N MET A 10 -6.68 1.39 6.61
CA MET A 10 -5.75 0.26 6.63
C MET A 10 -6.36 -0.91 5.85
N VAL A 11 -5.77 -1.26 4.70
CA VAL A 11 -6.24 -2.38 3.87
C VAL A 11 -5.59 -3.68 4.37
N GLN A 12 -6.42 -4.69 4.64
CA GLN A 12 -5.99 -6.03 5.02
C GLN A 12 -5.92 -6.95 3.79
N SER A 13 -5.17 -8.04 3.88
CA SER A 13 -5.20 -9.09 2.85
C SER A 13 -6.58 -9.73 2.74
N ALA A 14 -6.98 -10.11 1.53
CA ALA A 14 -8.28 -10.72 1.27
C ALA A 14 -8.41 -12.10 1.94
N GLU A 15 -7.27 -12.78 2.12
CA GLU A 15 -7.17 -14.09 2.73
C GLU A 15 -6.12 -14.09 3.85
N ALA A 16 -6.17 -15.12 4.71
CA ALA A 16 -5.20 -15.30 5.77
C ALA A 16 -3.82 -15.60 5.18
N THR A 17 -2.82 -14.81 5.55
CA THR A 17 -1.45 -14.98 5.09
C THR A 17 -0.55 -15.62 6.15
N PRO A 18 0.56 -16.28 5.76
CA PRO A 18 1.47 -16.89 6.72
C PRO A 18 2.04 -15.86 7.70
N ARG A 19 1.80 -16.07 8.99
CA ARG A 19 2.40 -15.25 10.06
C ARG A 19 3.79 -15.79 10.38
N LYS A 20 4.81 -15.27 9.70
CA LYS A 20 6.21 -15.67 9.88
C LYS A 20 7.11 -14.44 9.96
N VAL A 21 8.16 -14.54 10.76
CA VAL A 21 9.25 -13.57 10.76
C VAL A 21 10.17 -13.92 9.59
N LEU A 22 10.42 -12.96 8.72
CA LEU A 22 11.36 -13.09 7.62
C LEU A 22 12.71 -12.50 8.04
N TRP A 23 13.78 -13.21 7.72
CA TRP A 23 15.14 -12.73 7.94
C TRP A 23 15.50 -11.73 6.85
N ASN A 24 15.96 -10.55 7.26
CA ASN A 24 16.51 -9.55 6.36
C ASN A 24 17.99 -9.86 6.10
N SER A 25 18.45 -9.65 4.87
CA SER A 25 19.89 -9.69 4.57
C SER A 25 20.59 -8.44 5.07
N ASP A 26 21.92 -8.47 5.19
CA ASP A 26 22.70 -7.29 5.58
C ASP A 26 22.45 -6.11 4.63
N LEU A 27 22.23 -6.37 3.33
CA LEU A 27 21.91 -5.34 2.34
C LEU A 27 20.55 -4.68 2.59
N ASP A 28 19.56 -5.45 3.05
CA ASP A 28 18.22 -4.92 3.37
C ASP A 28 18.26 -4.00 4.60
N LEU A 29 19.20 -4.23 5.52
CA LEU A 29 19.40 -3.43 6.73
C LEU A 29 20.16 -2.11 6.47
N LEU A 30 20.83 -1.97 5.32
CA LEU A 30 21.50 -0.73 4.92
C LEU A 30 20.52 0.35 4.46
N VAL A 31 19.30 -0.04 4.06
CA VAL A 31 18.26 0.90 3.65
C VAL A 31 17.81 1.68 4.89
N GLY A 32 17.80 3.00 4.78
CA GLY A 32 17.40 3.85 5.90
C GLY A 32 15.94 3.65 6.29
N ASN A 33 15.60 4.01 7.53
CA ASN A 33 14.24 3.93 8.08
C ASN A 33 13.31 5.02 7.49
N TYR A 34 13.10 5.01 6.18
CA TYR A 34 12.20 5.92 5.48
C TYR A 34 11.51 5.23 4.32
N HIS A 35 10.30 5.69 3.98
CA HIS A 35 9.60 5.24 2.79
C HIS A 35 10.19 5.92 1.56
N THR A 36 10.39 5.17 0.47
CA THR A 36 10.77 5.74 -0.83
C THR A 36 9.52 6.35 -1.49
N PRO A 37 9.39 7.69 -1.56
CA PRO A 37 8.20 8.30 -2.15
C PRO A 37 8.27 8.22 -3.68
N THR A 38 7.15 7.90 -4.33
CA THR A 38 7.01 7.96 -5.79
C THR A 38 5.60 8.40 -6.15
N VAL A 39 5.46 9.32 -7.10
CA VAL A 39 4.17 9.89 -7.53
C VAL A 39 3.91 9.52 -8.98
N TYR A 40 2.73 8.99 -9.27
CA TYR A 40 2.30 8.60 -10.60
C TYR A 40 1.13 9.48 -11.06
N PHE A 41 1.24 10.08 -12.24
CA PHE A 41 0.19 10.90 -12.84
C PHE A 41 -0.53 10.13 -13.94
N TYR A 42 -1.86 10.14 -13.91
CA TYR A 42 -2.71 9.45 -14.88
C TYR A 42 -3.70 10.44 -15.49
N ASN A 43 -3.87 10.39 -16.80
CA ASN A 43 -4.89 11.17 -17.50
C ASN A 43 -6.25 10.44 -17.43
N PRO A 44 -7.37 11.17 -17.24
CA PRO A 44 -8.69 10.56 -17.21
C PRO A 44 -9.09 10.05 -18.59
N ASN A 45 -9.54 8.80 -18.66
CA ASN A 45 -9.90 8.13 -19.93
C ASN A 45 -11.37 8.35 -20.34
N GLY A 46 -12.07 9.32 -19.75
CA GLY A 46 -13.49 9.61 -20.03
C GLY A 46 -14.50 8.61 -19.46
N VAL A 47 -14.04 7.55 -18.79
CA VAL A 47 -14.90 6.55 -18.16
C VAL A 47 -15.29 6.99 -16.75
N SER A 48 -16.55 6.79 -16.37
CA SER A 48 -17.09 7.20 -15.05
C SER A 48 -16.47 6.50 -13.85
N ASN A 49 -15.78 5.36 -14.09
CA ASN A 49 -15.19 4.53 -13.05
C ASN A 49 -13.67 4.71 -12.85
N PHE A 50 -13.10 5.76 -13.44
CA PHE A 50 -11.68 6.07 -13.33
C PHE A 50 -11.25 6.24 -11.86
N PHE A 51 -10.30 5.41 -11.40
CA PHE A 51 -9.77 5.40 -10.02
C PHE A 51 -10.83 5.24 -8.92
N HIS A 52 -11.83 4.38 -9.12
CA HIS A 52 -12.78 4.06 -8.05
C HIS A 52 -12.07 3.46 -6.82
N PRO A 53 -12.22 4.07 -5.62
CA PRO A 53 -11.46 3.68 -4.44
C PRO A 53 -11.77 2.25 -3.99
N ASN A 54 -13.02 1.79 -4.13
CA ASN A 54 -13.40 0.43 -3.74
C ASN A 54 -12.71 -0.63 -4.60
N ILE A 55 -12.58 -0.38 -5.92
CA ILE A 55 -11.89 -1.29 -6.84
C ILE A 55 -10.41 -1.35 -6.49
N LEU A 56 -9.79 -0.21 -6.19
CA LEU A 56 -8.39 -0.14 -5.79
C LEU A 56 -8.13 -0.85 -4.46
N LYS A 57 -9.00 -0.66 -3.46
CA LYS A 57 -8.91 -1.35 -2.16
C LYS A 57 -9.03 -2.87 -2.33
N GLU A 58 -9.99 -3.34 -3.12
CA GLU A 58 -10.19 -4.77 -3.38
C GLU A 58 -9.00 -5.38 -4.14
N ALA A 59 -8.52 -4.71 -5.20
CA ALA A 59 -7.36 -5.14 -5.95
C ALA A 59 -6.10 -5.20 -5.08
N LEU A 60 -5.88 -4.20 -4.22
CA LEU A 60 -4.79 -4.19 -3.26
C LEU A 60 -4.92 -5.35 -2.26
N SER A 61 -6.11 -5.56 -1.69
CA SER A 61 -6.39 -6.64 -0.74
C SER A 61 -6.07 -8.03 -1.31
N LYS A 62 -6.42 -8.29 -2.58
CA LYS A 62 -6.08 -9.53 -3.29
C LYS A 62 -4.57 -9.64 -3.55
N THR A 63 -3.93 -8.56 -3.98
CA THR A 63 -2.49 -8.52 -4.28
C THR A 63 -1.64 -8.77 -3.03
N LEU A 64 -2.09 -8.27 -1.87
CA LEU A 64 -1.43 -8.47 -0.57
C LEU A 64 -1.38 -9.93 -0.12
N VAL A 65 -2.17 -10.84 -0.71
CA VAL A 65 -2.05 -12.28 -0.45
C VAL A 65 -0.75 -12.83 -1.02
N LEU A 66 -0.39 -12.44 -2.25
CA LEU A 66 0.86 -12.84 -2.91
C LEU A 66 2.06 -12.11 -2.31
N PHE A 67 1.90 -10.83 -1.99
CA PHE A 67 2.93 -9.98 -1.38
C PHE A 67 2.74 -9.86 0.14
N TYR A 68 2.47 -10.98 0.82
CA TYR A 68 2.19 -10.99 2.26
C TYR A 68 3.24 -10.32 3.17
N PRO A 69 4.55 -10.26 2.82
CA PRO A 69 5.51 -9.53 3.63
C PRO A 69 5.17 -8.03 3.76
N MET A 70 4.47 -7.45 2.76
CA MET A 70 4.07 -6.04 2.75
C MET A 70 2.93 -5.71 3.73
N VAL A 71 2.10 -6.69 4.10
CA VAL A 71 1.03 -6.51 5.11
C VAL A 71 1.61 -6.45 6.51
N THR A 72 2.75 -7.13 6.71
CA THR A 72 3.32 -7.37 8.03
C THR A 72 4.38 -6.34 8.32
N VAL A 73 3.98 -5.27 8.98
CA VAL A 73 4.93 -4.23 9.40
C VAL A 73 5.20 -4.45 10.86
N THR A 74 6.38 -4.98 11.13
CA THR A 74 7.08 -4.84 12.40
C THR A 74 7.12 -3.36 12.78
N ILE A 75 6.26 -2.95 13.72
CA ILE A 75 6.28 -1.70 14.49
C ILE A 75 6.30 -0.42 13.60
N THR A 76 5.36 0.50 13.84
CA THR A 76 5.15 1.77 13.10
C THR A 76 4.42 1.67 11.74
N ALA A 77 3.09 1.63 11.87
CA ALA A 77 2.05 2.23 11.01
C ALA A 77 2.42 2.69 9.59
N TRP A 78 1.92 1.95 8.59
CA TRP A 78 1.85 2.43 7.21
C TRP A 78 0.58 3.27 7.03
N ARG A 79 0.72 4.60 7.06
CA ARG A 79 -0.32 5.50 6.54
C ARG A 79 -0.14 5.61 5.03
N PHE A 80 -1.03 4.99 4.26
CA PHE A 80 -1.19 5.35 2.86
C PHE A 80 -1.90 6.72 2.78
N ILE A 81 -1.20 7.71 2.24
CA ILE A 81 -1.74 8.99 1.80
C ILE A 81 -1.86 8.90 0.28
N VAL A 82 -3.09 8.85 -0.23
CA VAL A 82 -3.36 9.11 -1.64
C VAL A 82 -3.67 10.61 -1.71
N THR A 83 -2.77 11.37 -2.33
CA THR A 83 -2.90 12.81 -2.63
C THR A 83 -4.00 13.07 -3.65
#